data_AF-U9UJK5-F1
#
_entry.id   AF-U9UJK5-F1
#
_cell.length_a   1.000
_cell.length_b   1.000
_cell.length_c   1.000
_cell.angle_alpha   90.00
_cell.angle_beta   90.00
_cell.angle_gamma   90.00
#
_symmetry.space_group_name_H-M   'P 1'
#
loop_
_entity.id
_entity.type
_entity.pdbx_description
1 polymer ?
#
loop_
_entity_poly.entity_id
_entity_poly.type
_entity_poly.pdbx_seq_one_letter_code
_entity_poly.pdbx_strand_id
1 'polypeptide(L)'
;MDGSLWDHASGSISIADAIKDVLSSTKNVKKRAEMVKILDPFIDLSYDNFIKEYSSVCFAYDSLNSKQKAIKLYMNSFYGVTGRSGSPFYILELAGGVTLAGQEIIKRVAEYVRKKGFRIKYGDTDSLYLICPDSCYEKYELAYNDGEGEISKLEYWTEMVKTTMGVMEKLRNDVNTFLRLKTRSDYLKIAYEEVLFPVAFTEKKKYFGIDHEETPNFEPREPFIRGIDTVKQETDAWKPDKDNKAVQRFIGRMKGKYDTKILVPGGRFSYVVTHPDTTFDLHGRKLEPTKGEKMEFVDVAKELGKELDLYHYYEKTIIGLCARFIMYDKRHEPTPSDKIMQIKDPDEKYKQIDDHAQKKAKSWLEGFVKENIIVNGITSKMMVSRGNAYKRAYRNAVIEAQEMLYQKIGSSYEIFHGKWLSYEIFMASNPIE
;
A
#
# COMPACT_ATOMS: atom_id res chain seq x y z
N MET A 1 10.74 17.65 8.27
CA MET A 1 11.91 17.08 7.57
C MET A 1 13.07 17.14 8.53
N ASP A 2 13.79 16.04 8.61
CA ASP A 2 14.84 15.77 9.57
C ASP A 2 16.05 16.70 9.37
N GLY A 3 16.48 17.35 10.44
CA GLY A 3 17.55 18.38 10.44
C GLY A 3 18.95 17.80 10.56
N SER A 4 19.15 16.51 10.27
CA SER A 4 20.37 15.77 10.64
C SER A 4 21.23 15.30 9.47
N LEU A 5 21.20 15.97 8.31
CA LEU A 5 21.98 15.55 7.12
C LEU A 5 23.05 16.54 6.65
N TRP A 6 23.52 17.41 7.55
CA TRP A 6 24.68 18.27 7.27
C TRP A 6 25.76 18.04 8.32
N ASP A 7 26.20 16.79 8.45
CA ASP A 7 27.43 16.49 9.17
C ASP A 7 28.63 16.88 8.31
N HIS A 8 29.53 17.61 8.96
CA HIS A 8 30.72 18.24 8.42
C HIS A 8 31.65 17.27 7.68
N ALA A 9 31.70 17.37 6.35
CA ALA A 9 32.80 16.84 5.54
C ALA A 9 33.10 17.73 4.31
N SER A 10 34.23 18.45 4.38
CA SER A 10 35.10 18.90 3.29
C SER A 10 34.47 19.46 2.00
N GLY A 11 34.41 20.80 1.93
CA GLY A 11 34.08 21.59 0.73
C GLY A 11 32.92 22.54 1.02
N SER A 12 33.18 23.68 1.66
CA SER A 12 32.14 24.70 1.90
C SER A 12 31.72 25.29 0.55
N ILE A 13 30.68 24.71 -0.06
CA ILE A 13 29.98 25.29 -1.21
C ILE A 13 29.50 26.67 -0.74
N SER A 14 29.94 27.73 -1.43
CA SER A 14 29.49 29.08 -1.09
C SER A 14 28.00 29.22 -1.43
N ILE A 15 27.28 30.13 -0.75
CA ILE A 15 25.87 30.40 -1.07
C ILE A 15 25.73 30.81 -2.54
N ALA A 16 26.69 31.57 -3.06
CA ALA A 16 26.75 31.93 -4.47
C ALA A 16 26.82 30.70 -5.39
N ASP A 17 27.64 29.70 -5.06
CA ASP A 17 27.74 28.46 -5.82
C ASP A 17 26.45 27.63 -5.75
N ALA A 18 25.82 27.54 -4.57
CA ALA A 18 24.54 26.86 -4.40
C ALA A 18 23.41 27.54 -5.19
N ILE A 19 23.32 28.87 -5.16
CA ILE A 19 22.35 29.65 -5.95
C ILE A 19 22.60 29.44 -7.44
N LYS A 20 23.86 29.48 -7.88
CA LYS A 20 24.24 29.25 -9.28
C LYS A 20 23.84 27.85 -9.74
N ASP A 21 24.02 26.83 -8.91
CA ASP A 21 23.62 25.46 -9.21
C ASP A 21 22.09 25.32 -9.38
N VAL A 22 21.31 25.88 -8.43
CA VAL A 22 19.83 25.91 -8.50
C VAL A 22 19.33 26.65 -9.74
N LEU A 23 19.93 27.79 -10.07
CA LEU A 23 19.58 28.53 -11.27
C LEU A 23 19.94 27.75 -12.54
N SER A 24 21.08 27.05 -12.56
CA SER A 24 21.52 26.27 -13.72
C SER A 24 20.64 25.05 -14.00
N SER A 25 20.13 24.41 -12.94
CA SER A 25 19.22 23.25 -13.04
C SER A 25 17.78 23.62 -13.40
N THR A 26 17.37 24.88 -13.24
CA THR A 26 16.03 25.36 -13.60
C THR A 26 15.89 25.54 -15.12
N LYS A 27 15.19 24.63 -15.80
CA LYS A 27 15.02 24.65 -17.27
C LYS A 27 14.04 25.72 -17.79
N ASN A 28 13.06 26.15 -16.99
CA ASN A 28 12.07 27.14 -17.40
C ASN A 28 12.66 28.56 -17.30
N VAL A 29 12.82 29.24 -18.44
CA VAL A 29 13.47 30.56 -18.54
C VAL A 29 12.74 31.65 -17.74
N LYS A 30 11.39 31.63 -17.73
CA LYS A 30 10.59 32.61 -16.99
C LYS A 30 10.73 32.41 -15.48
N LYS A 31 10.62 31.15 -15.04
CA LYS A 31 10.80 30.75 -13.63
C LYS A 31 12.22 31.05 -13.15
N ARG A 32 13.24 30.78 -13.99
CA ARG A 32 14.64 31.14 -13.72
C ARG A 32 14.80 32.65 -13.54
N ALA A 33 14.21 33.48 -14.41
CA ALA A 33 14.30 34.93 -14.28
C ALA A 33 13.64 35.48 -13.01
N GLU A 34 12.53 34.88 -12.58
CA GLU A 34 11.88 35.18 -11.30
C GLU A 34 12.76 34.74 -10.11
N MET A 35 13.32 33.54 -10.16
CA MET A 35 14.24 33.03 -9.14
C MET A 35 15.50 33.89 -9.01
N VAL A 36 16.09 34.35 -10.12
CA VAL A 36 17.24 35.27 -10.08
C VAL A 36 16.89 36.49 -9.25
N LYS A 37 15.77 37.17 -9.53
CA LYS A 37 15.36 38.37 -8.78
C LYS A 37 15.17 38.13 -7.28
N ILE A 38 14.73 36.92 -6.91
CA ILE A 38 14.52 36.52 -5.51
C ILE A 38 15.83 36.18 -4.83
N LEU A 39 16.75 35.51 -5.53
CA LEU A 39 17.98 34.97 -4.98
C LEU A 39 19.16 35.95 -5.03
N ASP A 40 19.14 36.94 -5.91
CA ASP A 40 20.19 37.97 -6.08
C ASP A 40 20.60 38.64 -4.75
N PRO A 41 19.66 39.04 -3.86
CA PRO A 41 20.01 39.65 -2.58
C PRO A 41 20.79 38.73 -1.62
N PHE A 42 20.77 37.41 -1.86
CA PHE A 42 21.38 36.42 -0.97
C PHE A 42 22.80 36.01 -1.41
N ILE A 43 23.25 36.42 -2.59
CA ILE A 43 24.55 36.00 -3.16
C ILE A 43 25.73 36.47 -2.30
N ASP A 44 25.62 37.66 -1.71
CA ASP A 44 26.70 38.29 -0.92
C ASP A 44 26.56 38.08 0.60
N LEU A 45 25.57 37.30 1.05
CA LEU A 45 25.35 37.06 2.47
C LEU A 45 26.32 36.01 3.03
N SER A 46 26.71 36.18 4.29
CA SER A 46 27.37 35.11 5.04
C SER A 46 26.38 33.96 5.30
N TYR A 47 26.91 32.74 5.46
CA TYR A 47 26.11 31.56 5.76
C TYR A 47 25.19 31.77 6.99
N ASP A 48 25.72 32.38 8.05
CA ASP A 48 24.96 32.63 9.29
C ASP A 48 23.78 33.60 9.07
N ASN A 49 23.96 34.62 8.23
CA ASN A 49 22.90 35.58 7.93
C ASN A 49 21.86 34.96 6.99
N PHE A 50 22.30 34.23 5.97
CA PHE A 50 21.42 33.48 5.08
C PHE A 50 20.56 32.48 5.84
N ILE A 51 21.14 31.67 6.73
CA ILE A 51 20.39 30.66 7.50
C ILE A 51 19.36 31.31 8.43
N LYS A 52 19.66 32.46 9.03
CA LYS A 52 18.68 33.21 9.84
C LYS A 52 17.49 33.68 9.01
N GLU A 53 17.76 34.28 7.86
CA GLU A 53 16.71 34.77 6.97
C GLU A 53 15.89 33.61 6.37
N TYR A 54 16.57 32.56 5.89
CA TYR A 54 15.97 31.32 5.42
C TYR A 54 15.06 30.70 6.48
N SER A 55 15.54 30.56 7.73
CA SER A 55 14.75 30.00 8.83
C SER A 55 13.52 30.86 9.14
N SER A 56 13.66 32.19 9.10
CA SER A 56 12.54 33.12 9.29
C SER A 56 11.49 32.99 8.17
N VAL A 57 11.92 32.89 6.92
CA VAL A 57 11.04 32.67 5.76
C VAL A 57 10.35 31.31 5.85
N CYS A 58 11.07 30.24 6.20
CA CYS A 58 10.51 28.91 6.43
C CYS A 58 9.44 28.96 7.53
N PHE A 59 9.72 29.63 8.66
CA PHE A 59 8.73 29.79 9.72
C PHE A 59 7.48 30.55 9.26
N ALA A 60 7.65 31.66 8.54
CA ALA A 60 6.53 32.43 8.02
C ALA A 60 5.69 31.61 7.02
N TYR A 61 6.36 30.89 6.10
CA TYR A 61 5.72 29.97 5.16
C TYR A 61 4.94 28.87 5.89
N ASP A 62 5.55 28.19 6.86
CA ASP A 62 4.91 27.12 7.61
C ASP A 62 3.73 27.62 8.44
N SER A 63 3.85 28.81 9.03
CA SER A 63 2.75 29.47 9.75
C SER A 63 1.57 29.77 8.82
N LEU A 64 1.82 30.37 7.64
CA LEU A 64 0.78 30.68 6.66
C LEU A 64 0.15 29.41 6.06
N ASN A 65 0.98 28.42 5.73
CA ASN A 65 0.54 27.12 5.23
C ASN A 65 -0.32 26.40 6.29
N SER A 66 0.06 26.47 7.57
CA SER A 66 -0.73 25.90 8.67
C SER A 66 -2.09 26.59 8.83
N LYS A 67 -2.14 27.93 8.74
CA LYS A 67 -3.41 28.69 8.76
C LYS A 67 -4.31 28.31 7.58
N GLN A 68 -3.77 28.22 6.36
CA GLN A 68 -4.51 27.80 5.18
C GLN A 68 -5.04 26.36 5.33
N LYS A 69 -4.22 25.43 5.83
CA LYS A 69 -4.61 24.04 6.09
C LYS A 69 -5.72 23.95 7.13
N ALA A 70 -5.64 24.75 8.20
CA ALA A 70 -6.67 24.79 9.23
C ALA A 70 -8.03 25.24 8.66
N ILE A 71 -8.05 26.30 7.83
CA ILE A 71 -9.27 26.74 7.14
C ILE A 71 -9.80 25.65 6.20
N LYS A 72 -8.92 25.02 5.40
CA LYS A 72 -9.31 23.92 4.50
C LYS A 72 -9.93 22.75 5.27
N LEU A 73 -9.29 22.32 6.36
CA LEU A 73 -9.78 21.22 7.19
C LEU A 73 -11.13 21.56 7.83
N TYR A 74 -11.26 22.78 8.34
CA TYR A 74 -12.51 23.29 8.90
C TYR A 74 -13.63 23.27 7.86
N MET A 75 -13.39 23.80 6.66
CA MET A 75 -14.37 23.79 5.56
C MET A 75 -14.76 22.36 5.12
N ASN A 76 -13.79 21.47 4.96
CA ASN A 76 -14.04 20.09 4.56
C ASN A 76 -14.81 19.29 5.64
N SER A 77 -14.75 19.71 6.90
CA SER A 77 -15.49 19.07 7.99
C SER A 77 -16.98 19.35 7.96
N PHE A 78 -17.43 20.48 7.38
CA PHE A 78 -18.85 20.89 7.38
C PHE A 78 -19.77 19.83 6.76
N TYR A 79 -19.37 19.29 5.61
CA TYR A 79 -20.14 18.22 4.98
C TYR A 79 -20.25 16.97 5.88
N GLY A 80 -19.16 16.60 6.55
CA GLY A 80 -19.16 15.44 7.44
C GLY A 80 -20.02 15.63 8.70
N VAL A 81 -20.01 16.83 9.28
CA VAL A 81 -20.80 17.13 10.50
C VAL A 81 -22.29 17.25 10.22
N THR A 82 -22.72 17.65 9.02
CA THR A 82 -24.15 17.70 8.68
C THR A 82 -24.76 16.31 8.50
N GLY A 83 -23.95 15.30 8.14
CA GLY A 83 -24.38 13.91 8.04
C GLY A 83 -24.33 13.10 9.35
N ARG A 84 -23.76 13.66 10.43
CA ARG A 84 -23.59 12.95 11.71
C ARG A 84 -24.73 13.26 12.69
N SER A 85 -25.54 12.27 13.05
CA SER A 85 -26.72 12.44 13.91
C SER A 85 -26.47 13.08 15.28
N GLY A 86 -25.26 12.94 15.84
CA GLY A 86 -24.88 13.56 17.12
C GLY A 86 -24.28 14.98 17.01
N SER A 87 -24.27 15.57 15.82
CA SER A 87 -23.74 16.93 15.59
C SER A 87 -24.81 18.00 15.86
N PRO A 88 -24.45 19.15 16.45
CA PRO A 88 -25.38 20.28 16.55
C PRO A 88 -25.76 20.88 15.18
N PHE A 89 -25.02 20.52 14.12
CA PHE A 89 -25.28 20.93 12.74
C PHE A 89 -25.90 19.81 11.88
N TYR A 90 -26.48 18.77 12.49
CA TYR A 90 -27.05 17.64 11.78
C TYR A 90 -28.23 18.06 10.90
N ILE A 91 -28.07 17.93 9.59
CA ILE A 91 -29.09 18.18 8.56
C ILE A 91 -28.87 17.14 7.45
N LEU A 92 -29.56 16.01 7.56
CA LEU A 92 -29.33 14.86 6.67
C LEU A 92 -29.69 15.18 5.22
N GLU A 93 -30.74 15.96 5.00
CA GLU A 93 -31.23 16.38 3.69
C GLU A 93 -30.19 17.24 2.98
N LEU A 94 -29.47 18.08 3.72
CA LEU A 94 -28.38 18.90 3.19
C LEU A 94 -27.20 18.01 2.78
N ALA A 95 -26.78 17.08 3.63
CA ALA A 95 -25.71 16.13 3.29
C ALA A 95 -26.08 15.27 2.07
N GLY A 96 -27.33 14.80 1.99
CA GLY A 96 -27.87 14.06 0.85
C GLY A 96 -27.87 14.90 -0.43
N GLY A 97 -28.35 16.15 -0.34
CA GLY A 97 -28.38 17.09 -1.47
C GLY A 97 -27.00 17.40 -2.03
N VAL A 98 -26.02 17.65 -1.17
CA VAL A 98 -24.61 17.87 -1.57
C VAL A 98 -24.05 16.63 -2.26
N THR A 99 -24.29 15.43 -1.71
CA THR A 99 -23.80 14.17 -2.30
C THR A 99 -24.39 13.94 -3.68
N LEU A 100 -25.71 14.13 -3.82
CA LEU A 100 -26.41 13.94 -5.08
C LEU A 100 -25.92 14.93 -6.15
N ALA A 101 -25.79 16.21 -5.78
CA ALA A 101 -25.29 17.24 -6.70
C ALA A 101 -23.85 16.94 -7.14
N GLY A 102 -22.96 16.55 -6.22
CA GLY A 102 -21.59 16.16 -6.55
C GLY A 102 -21.53 14.98 -7.53
N GLN A 103 -22.30 13.93 -7.27
CA GLN A 103 -22.41 12.76 -8.16
C GLN A 103 -22.97 13.14 -9.54
N GLU A 104 -23.99 13.99 -9.59
CA GLU A 104 -24.56 14.45 -10.86
C GLU A 104 -23.53 15.22 -11.68
N ILE A 105 -22.81 16.15 -11.05
CA ILE A 105 -21.84 17.00 -11.74
C ILE A 105 -20.68 16.17 -12.29
N ILE A 106 -20.08 15.29 -11.48
CA ILE A 106 -18.95 14.48 -11.94
C ILE A 106 -19.36 13.53 -13.08
N LYS A 107 -20.57 12.98 -13.05
CA LYS A 107 -21.13 12.17 -14.14
C LYS A 107 -21.36 12.99 -15.41
N ARG A 108 -21.85 14.23 -15.30
CA ARG A 108 -22.00 15.14 -16.44
C ARG A 108 -20.66 15.55 -17.04
N VAL A 109 -19.65 15.81 -16.22
CA VAL A 109 -18.27 16.07 -16.69
C VAL A 109 -17.72 14.84 -17.40
N ALA A 110 -17.89 13.65 -16.81
CA ALA A 110 -17.50 12.38 -17.43
C ALA A 110 -18.16 12.16 -18.81
N GLU A 111 -19.46 12.47 -18.94
CA GLU A 111 -20.15 12.40 -20.23
C GLU A 111 -19.61 13.43 -21.23
N TYR A 112 -19.36 14.67 -20.78
CA TYR A 112 -18.81 15.74 -21.62
C TYR A 112 -17.44 15.38 -22.20
N VAL A 113 -16.52 14.87 -21.37
CA VAL A 113 -15.17 14.49 -21.84
C VAL A 113 -15.22 13.27 -22.77
N ARG A 114 -16.11 12.30 -22.53
CA ARG A 114 -16.31 11.16 -23.43
C ARG A 114 -16.81 11.59 -24.81
N LYS A 115 -17.74 12.55 -24.88
CA LYS A 115 -18.23 13.11 -26.14
C LYS A 115 -17.14 13.83 -26.94
N LYS A 116 -16.07 14.29 -26.29
CA LYS A 116 -14.88 14.85 -26.94
C LYS A 116 -13.84 13.80 -27.36
N GLY A 117 -14.13 12.51 -27.18
CA GLY A 117 -13.23 11.40 -27.57
C GLY A 117 -12.26 10.94 -26.49
N PHE A 118 -12.27 11.54 -25.30
CA PHE A 118 -11.42 11.10 -24.19
C PHE A 118 -11.99 9.83 -23.54
N ARG A 119 -11.12 8.87 -23.25
CA ARG A 119 -11.50 7.71 -22.43
C ARG A 119 -11.30 8.05 -20.95
N ILE A 120 -12.13 7.50 -20.09
CA ILE A 120 -11.98 7.67 -18.64
C ILE A 120 -11.31 6.41 -18.10
N LYS A 121 -10.10 6.54 -17.56
CA LYS A 121 -9.36 5.43 -16.95
C LYS A 121 -9.84 5.15 -15.54
N TYR A 122 -10.04 6.21 -14.76
CA TYR A 122 -10.46 6.13 -13.36
C TYR A 122 -11.27 7.38 -12.98
N GLY A 123 -12.15 7.24 -11.99
CA GLY A 123 -12.87 8.35 -11.40
C GLY A 123 -13.21 8.07 -9.95
N ASP A 124 -13.16 9.10 -9.11
CA ASP A 124 -13.66 9.07 -7.74
C ASP A 124 -14.65 10.22 -7.50
N THR A 125 -14.80 10.65 -6.25
CA THR A 125 -15.85 11.60 -5.84
C THR A 125 -15.66 12.99 -6.45
N ASP A 126 -14.42 13.39 -6.68
CA ASP A 126 -14.02 14.74 -7.08
C ASP A 126 -12.92 14.77 -8.16
N SER A 127 -12.54 13.62 -8.70
CA SER A 127 -11.41 13.48 -9.62
C SER A 127 -11.70 12.51 -10.77
N LEU A 128 -11.08 12.76 -11.92
CA LEU A 128 -11.13 11.90 -13.10
C LEU A 128 -9.71 11.77 -13.69
N TYR A 129 -9.27 10.53 -13.92
CA TYR A 129 -8.10 10.25 -14.76
C TYR A 129 -8.57 9.90 -16.16
N LEU A 130 -8.05 10.65 -17.13
CA LEU A 130 -8.44 10.57 -18.53
C LEU A 130 -7.30 9.98 -19.36
N ILE A 131 -7.65 9.37 -20.48
CA ILE A 131 -6.72 8.95 -21.54
C ILE A 131 -7.08 9.77 -22.77
N CYS A 132 -6.08 10.42 -23.37
CA CYS A 132 -6.26 11.12 -24.64
C CYS A 132 -6.69 10.16 -25.75
N PRO A 133 -7.35 10.67 -26.80
CA PRO A 133 -7.53 9.95 -28.05
C PRO A 133 -6.19 9.46 -28.61
N ASP A 134 -6.17 8.26 -29.20
CA ASP A 134 -4.95 7.66 -29.76
C ASP A 134 -4.34 8.55 -30.87
N SER A 135 -5.18 9.31 -31.57
CA SER A 135 -4.75 10.31 -32.58
C SER A 135 -3.86 11.43 -32.05
N CYS A 136 -3.82 11.66 -30.72
CA CYS A 136 -2.86 12.58 -30.12
C CYS A 136 -1.41 12.06 -30.20
N TYR A 137 -1.22 10.76 -30.38
CA TYR A 137 0.08 10.10 -30.29
C TYR A 137 0.57 9.51 -31.63
N GLU A 138 -0.29 9.41 -32.65
CA GLU A 138 0.00 8.83 -33.97
C GLU A 138 1.35 9.28 -34.56
N LYS A 139 1.64 10.59 -34.53
CA LYS A 139 2.92 11.13 -35.04
C LYS A 139 4.13 10.49 -34.37
N TYR A 140 4.08 10.31 -33.06
CA TYR A 140 5.19 9.79 -32.26
C TYR A 140 5.26 8.26 -32.31
N GLU A 141 4.10 7.60 -32.41
CA GLU A 141 4.03 6.15 -32.62
C GLU A 141 4.66 5.76 -33.96
N LEU A 142 4.40 6.52 -35.03
CA LEU A 142 5.04 6.31 -36.34
C LEU A 142 6.56 6.49 -36.24
N ALA A 143 7.02 7.61 -35.67
CA ALA A 143 8.45 7.89 -35.51
C ALA A 143 9.21 6.84 -34.67
N TYR A 144 8.54 6.22 -33.69
CA TYR A 144 9.12 5.16 -32.87
C TYR A 144 9.08 3.78 -33.53
N ASN A 145 8.01 3.45 -34.28
CA ASN A 145 7.74 2.12 -34.80
C ASN A 145 8.19 1.87 -36.25
N ASP A 146 8.66 2.88 -37.00
CA ASP A 146 9.03 2.76 -38.43
C ASP A 146 10.28 1.90 -38.73
N GLY A 147 10.71 1.01 -37.82
CA GLY A 147 11.85 0.12 -38.04
C GLY A 147 13.24 0.79 -38.12
N GLU A 148 13.31 2.10 -38.34
CA GLU A 148 14.56 2.89 -38.34
C GLU A 148 14.90 3.49 -36.98
N GLY A 149 13.94 3.56 -36.04
CA GLY A 149 14.17 4.04 -34.68
C GLY A 149 14.63 5.49 -34.58
N GLU A 150 13.96 6.40 -35.31
CA GLU A 150 14.34 7.83 -35.39
C GLU A 150 14.40 8.54 -34.02
N ILE A 151 13.59 8.08 -33.06
CA ILE A 151 13.56 8.60 -31.70
C ILE A 151 13.79 7.49 -30.67
N SER A 152 14.52 7.81 -29.61
CA SER A 152 14.69 6.93 -28.48
C SER A 152 13.37 6.73 -27.72
N LYS A 153 13.29 5.64 -26.94
CA LYS A 153 12.14 5.36 -26.07
C LYS A 153 11.86 6.50 -25.08
N LEU A 154 12.91 7.14 -24.55
CA LEU A 154 12.77 8.25 -23.62
C LEU A 154 12.23 9.50 -24.31
N GLU A 155 12.66 9.78 -25.54
CA GLU A 155 12.13 10.89 -26.34
C GLU A 155 10.66 10.66 -26.69
N TYR A 156 10.30 9.46 -27.13
CA TYR A 156 8.93 9.06 -27.37
C TYR A 156 8.04 9.30 -26.14
N TRP A 157 8.44 8.79 -24.98
CA TRP A 157 7.73 8.99 -23.71
C TRP A 157 7.62 10.47 -23.32
N THR A 158 8.70 11.22 -23.47
CA THR A 158 8.73 12.65 -23.18
C THR A 158 7.73 13.42 -24.01
N GLU A 159 7.67 13.15 -25.32
CA GLU A 159 6.75 13.83 -26.22
C GLU A 159 5.29 13.45 -25.99
N MET A 160 4.99 12.18 -25.66
CA MET A 160 3.65 11.78 -25.24
C MET A 160 3.18 12.55 -24.00
N VAL A 161 4.04 12.68 -22.98
CA VAL A 161 3.70 13.39 -21.74
C VAL A 161 3.46 14.88 -22.03
N LYS A 162 4.36 15.55 -22.76
CA LYS A 162 4.18 16.97 -23.13
C LYS A 162 2.89 17.20 -23.91
N THR A 163 2.60 16.33 -24.88
CA THR A 163 1.37 16.42 -25.68
C THR A 163 0.14 16.28 -24.78
N THR A 164 0.17 15.30 -23.87
CA THR A 164 -0.91 15.08 -22.91
C THR A 164 -1.14 16.29 -22.02
N MET A 165 -0.08 16.90 -21.48
CA MET A 165 -0.16 18.13 -20.67
C MET A 165 -0.86 19.27 -21.43
N GLY A 166 -0.45 19.52 -22.67
CA GLY A 166 -1.03 20.58 -23.50
C GLY A 166 -2.50 20.33 -23.89
N VAL A 167 -2.86 19.07 -24.18
CA VAL A 167 -4.25 18.68 -24.48
C VAL A 167 -5.13 18.80 -23.23
N MET A 168 -4.63 18.37 -22.07
CA MET A 168 -5.35 18.46 -20.80
C MET A 168 -5.58 19.90 -20.36
N GLU A 169 -4.63 20.82 -20.59
CA GLU A 169 -4.83 22.23 -20.30
C GLU A 169 -5.99 22.84 -21.11
N LYS A 170 -6.08 22.53 -22.40
CA LYS A 170 -7.19 22.96 -23.26
C LYS A 170 -8.51 22.35 -22.78
N LEU A 171 -8.52 21.05 -22.50
CA LEU A 171 -9.70 20.34 -22.00
C LEU A 171 -10.19 20.91 -20.67
N ARG A 172 -9.29 21.24 -19.74
CA ARG A 172 -9.63 21.89 -18.46
C ARG A 172 -10.40 23.18 -18.67
N ASN A 173 -9.96 24.03 -19.60
CA ASN A 173 -10.62 25.29 -19.90
C ASN A 173 -12.02 25.07 -20.51
N ASP A 174 -12.16 24.08 -21.39
CA ASP A 174 -13.44 23.69 -21.97
C ASP A 174 -14.43 23.16 -20.91
N VAL A 175 -13.96 22.27 -20.02
CA VAL A 175 -14.75 21.73 -18.92
C VAL A 175 -15.17 22.83 -17.96
N ASN A 176 -14.28 23.77 -17.64
CA ASN A 176 -14.63 24.91 -16.78
C ASN A 176 -15.67 25.84 -17.44
N THR A 177 -15.58 26.04 -18.75
CA THR A 177 -16.61 26.79 -19.50
C THR A 177 -17.95 26.04 -19.46
N PHE A 178 -17.94 24.73 -19.67
CA PHE A 178 -19.13 23.88 -19.55
C PHE A 178 -19.75 23.94 -18.14
N LEU A 179 -18.93 23.81 -17.09
CA LEU A 179 -19.38 23.88 -15.70
C LEU A 179 -20.02 25.24 -15.40
N ARG A 180 -19.37 26.34 -15.78
CA ARG A 180 -19.89 27.70 -15.60
C ARG A 180 -21.27 27.88 -16.24
N LEU A 181 -21.46 27.38 -17.47
CA LEU A 181 -22.75 27.44 -18.15
C LEU A 181 -23.84 26.59 -17.47
N LYS A 182 -23.45 25.46 -16.86
CA LYS A 182 -24.38 24.54 -16.18
C LYS A 182 -24.76 25.01 -14.77
N THR A 183 -23.80 25.49 -13.99
CA THR A 183 -24.01 25.95 -12.61
C THR A 183 -24.41 27.42 -12.53
N ARG A 184 -24.24 28.19 -13.62
CA ARG A 184 -24.37 29.66 -13.67
C ARG A 184 -23.45 30.35 -12.67
N SER A 185 -22.32 29.73 -12.35
CA SER A 185 -21.37 30.21 -11.34
C SER A 185 -19.94 29.77 -11.65
N ASP A 186 -18.98 30.56 -11.20
CA ASP A 186 -17.55 30.27 -11.29
C ASP A 186 -16.98 29.60 -10.02
N TYR A 187 -17.83 29.22 -9.07
CA TYR A 187 -17.38 28.57 -7.83
C TYR A 187 -16.89 27.13 -8.02
N LEU A 188 -17.40 26.43 -9.02
CA LEU A 188 -17.01 25.04 -9.29
C LEU A 188 -16.15 24.96 -10.55
N LYS A 189 -14.93 24.46 -10.38
CA LYS A 189 -13.94 24.32 -11.45
C LYS A 189 -13.19 23.00 -11.30
N ILE A 190 -12.77 22.43 -12.42
CA ILE A 190 -11.77 21.37 -12.47
C ILE A 190 -10.38 22.00 -12.57
N ALA A 191 -9.43 21.45 -11.82
CA ALA A 191 -8.03 21.78 -11.90
C ALA A 191 -7.31 20.68 -12.70
N TYR A 192 -6.26 21.08 -13.42
CA TYR A 192 -5.26 20.13 -13.88
C TYR A 192 -4.31 19.90 -12.71
N GLU A 193 -4.05 18.64 -12.36
CA GLU A 193 -3.12 18.25 -11.29
C GLU A 193 -1.85 17.67 -11.92
N GLU A 194 -1.93 16.47 -12.50
CA GLU A 194 -0.77 15.79 -13.08
C GLU A 194 -1.10 14.90 -14.30
N VAL A 195 -0.05 14.55 -15.05
CA VAL A 195 -0.04 13.37 -15.94
C VAL A 195 0.70 12.24 -15.23
N LEU A 196 0.05 11.08 -15.05
CA LEU A 196 0.69 9.88 -14.51
C LEU A 196 1.15 8.97 -15.66
N PHE A 197 2.46 8.84 -15.87
CA PHE A 197 3.01 7.94 -16.88
C PHE A 197 4.47 7.52 -16.58
N PRO A 198 4.82 6.23 -16.59
CA PRO A 198 3.91 5.09 -16.60
C PRO A 198 3.09 5.02 -15.32
N VAL A 199 1.92 4.38 -15.37
CA VAL A 199 1.01 4.25 -14.24
C VAL A 199 0.36 2.86 -14.20
N ALA A 200 0.22 2.32 -12.99
CA ALA A 200 -0.48 1.08 -12.72
C ALA A 200 -1.63 1.33 -11.74
N PHE A 201 -2.85 1.09 -12.21
CA PHE A 201 -4.05 1.07 -11.38
C PHE A 201 -4.31 -0.37 -10.92
N THR A 202 -4.18 -0.61 -9.62
CA THR A 202 -4.33 -1.96 -9.04
C THR A 202 -5.73 -2.18 -8.48
N GLU A 203 -6.29 -1.21 -7.75
CA GLU A 203 -7.65 -1.23 -7.20
C GLU A 203 -8.21 0.19 -7.09
N LYS A 204 -9.49 0.31 -6.72
CA LYS A 204 -10.06 1.61 -6.34
C LYS A 204 -9.22 2.23 -5.21
N LYS A 205 -8.74 3.46 -5.43
CA LYS A 205 -7.83 4.19 -4.52
C LYS A 205 -6.45 3.54 -4.32
N LYS A 206 -6.07 2.56 -5.16
CA LYS A 206 -4.75 1.90 -5.10
C LYS A 206 -4.04 1.94 -6.45
N TYR A 207 -3.13 2.89 -6.61
CA TYR A 207 -2.40 3.07 -7.86
C TYR A 207 -1.05 3.75 -7.60
N PHE A 208 -0.11 3.52 -8.50
CA PHE A 208 1.22 4.08 -8.43
C PHE A 208 1.77 4.35 -9.83
N GLY A 209 2.73 5.26 -9.92
CA GLY A 209 3.34 5.64 -11.19
C GLY A 209 4.38 6.72 -11.03
N ILE A 210 4.70 7.36 -12.14
CA ILE A 210 5.50 8.58 -12.18
C ILE A 210 4.58 9.73 -12.51
N ASP A 211 4.57 10.74 -11.65
CA ASP A 211 3.82 11.97 -11.84
C ASP A 211 4.62 13.02 -12.60
N HIS A 212 3.91 13.74 -13.46
CA HIS A 212 4.45 14.84 -14.23
C HIS A 212 3.51 16.04 -14.07
N GLU A 213 3.92 16.99 -13.22
CA GLU A 213 3.13 18.18 -12.90
C GLU A 213 3.32 19.27 -13.96
N GLU A 214 4.48 19.95 -13.95
CA GLU A 214 4.79 21.06 -14.88
C GLU A 214 5.60 20.60 -16.11
N THR A 215 6.50 19.64 -15.93
CA THR A 215 7.41 19.15 -16.97
C THR A 215 7.58 17.64 -16.86
N PRO A 216 7.84 16.92 -17.97
CA PRO A 216 8.18 15.50 -17.91
C PRO A 216 9.39 15.26 -17.01
N ASN A 217 9.23 14.34 -16.06
CA ASN A 217 10.27 13.92 -15.11
C ASN A 217 10.21 12.41 -14.93
N PHE A 218 11.07 11.66 -15.63
CA PHE A 218 11.11 10.19 -15.57
C PHE A 218 12.02 9.65 -14.45
N GLU A 219 12.68 10.53 -13.70
CA GLU A 219 13.55 10.17 -12.59
C GLU A 219 13.12 10.93 -11.31
N PRO A 220 11.88 10.72 -10.84
CA PRO A 220 11.43 11.36 -9.62
C PRO A 220 12.23 10.81 -8.42
N ARG A 221 12.42 11.66 -7.39
CA ARG A 221 13.07 11.23 -6.14
C ARG A 221 12.30 10.12 -5.43
N GLU A 222 10.96 10.20 -5.48
CA GLU A 222 10.05 9.21 -4.94
C GLU A 222 8.95 8.93 -5.97
N PRO A 223 8.51 7.67 -6.11
CA PRO A 223 7.39 7.35 -6.99
C PRO A 223 6.07 7.88 -6.42
N PHE A 224 5.14 8.22 -7.31
CA PHE A 224 3.79 8.56 -6.91
C PHE A 224 3.06 7.30 -6.43
N ILE A 225 2.52 7.32 -5.21
CA ILE A 225 1.82 6.19 -4.62
C ILE A 225 0.53 6.65 -3.94
N ARG A 226 -0.58 5.98 -4.25
CA ARG A 226 -1.88 6.15 -3.59
C ARG A 226 -2.37 4.81 -3.06
N GLY A 227 -2.60 4.75 -1.75
CA GLY A 227 -3.26 3.61 -1.09
C GLY A 227 -2.54 2.26 -1.16
N ILE A 228 -1.27 2.25 -1.60
CA ILE A 228 -0.42 1.06 -1.58
C ILE A 228 0.56 1.22 -0.42
N ASP A 229 0.44 0.32 0.54
CA ASP A 229 1.36 0.26 1.67
C ASP A 229 2.66 -0.39 1.22
N THR A 230 3.72 0.41 1.06
CA THR A 230 5.08 -0.08 0.75
C THR A 230 5.79 -0.64 1.97
N VAL A 231 5.37 -0.22 3.17
CA VAL A 231 5.87 -0.70 4.47
C VAL A 231 4.66 -1.17 5.29
N LYS A 232 4.58 -2.48 5.56
CA LYS A 232 3.44 -3.07 6.25
C LYS A 232 3.73 -3.31 7.73
N GLN A 233 3.19 -2.44 8.58
CA GLN A 233 3.01 -2.70 10.01
C GLN A 233 1.51 -2.92 10.24
N GLU A 234 1.10 -4.11 10.72
CA GLU A 234 -0.32 -4.36 10.96
C GLU A 234 -0.76 -3.63 12.24
N THR A 235 -1.95 -3.04 12.21
CA THR A 235 -2.54 -2.38 13.38
C THR A 235 -3.89 -3.01 13.68
N ASP A 236 -4.21 -3.12 14.97
CA ASP A 236 -5.55 -3.53 15.43
C ASP A 236 -5.93 -2.72 16.67
N ALA A 237 -7.20 -2.80 17.08
CA ALA A 237 -7.69 -2.19 18.30
C ALA A 237 -8.25 -3.26 19.23
N TRP A 238 -7.81 -3.26 20.49
CA TRP A 238 -8.36 -4.19 21.46
C TRP A 238 -9.72 -3.71 21.95
N LYS A 239 -10.79 -4.43 21.59
CA LYS A 239 -12.16 -4.16 22.04
C LYS A 239 -12.68 -5.38 22.81
N PRO A 240 -12.76 -5.34 24.14
CA PRO A 240 -13.19 -6.47 24.97
C PRO A 240 -14.55 -7.05 24.53
N ASP A 241 -15.49 -6.18 24.16
CA ASP A 241 -16.86 -6.55 23.80
C ASP A 241 -17.02 -7.08 22.37
N LYS A 242 -15.93 -7.24 21.61
CA LYS A 242 -15.94 -7.77 20.24
C LYS A 242 -15.30 -9.17 20.21
N ASP A 243 -15.94 -10.08 19.47
CA ASP A 243 -15.45 -11.45 19.23
C ASP A 243 -14.32 -11.50 18.19
N ASN A 244 -13.25 -10.72 18.41
CA ASN A 244 -12.02 -10.85 17.62
C ASN A 244 -11.09 -11.86 18.32
N LYS A 245 -11.33 -13.15 18.09
CA LYS A 245 -10.60 -14.25 18.74
C LYS A 245 -9.07 -14.15 18.61
N ALA A 246 -8.57 -13.62 17.49
CA ALA A 246 -7.13 -13.45 17.30
C ALA A 246 -6.56 -12.37 18.25
N VAL A 247 -7.19 -11.20 18.31
CA VAL A 247 -6.78 -10.11 19.21
C VAL A 247 -6.98 -10.50 20.67
N GLN A 248 -8.09 -11.17 21.02
CA GLN A 248 -8.33 -11.59 22.40
C GLN A 248 -7.29 -12.60 22.88
N ARG A 249 -6.91 -13.59 22.04
CA ARG A 249 -5.81 -14.51 22.35
C ARG A 249 -4.46 -13.80 22.47
N PHE A 250 -4.15 -12.92 21.52
CA PHE A 250 -2.91 -12.13 21.54
C PHE A 250 -2.79 -11.32 22.84
N ILE A 251 -3.81 -10.52 23.16
CA ILE A 251 -3.83 -9.71 24.39
C ILE A 251 -3.82 -10.59 25.63
N GLY A 252 -4.52 -11.73 25.61
CA GLY A 252 -4.46 -12.72 26.69
C GLY A 252 -3.05 -13.24 26.96
N ARG A 253 -2.23 -13.47 25.92
CA ARG A 253 -0.82 -13.87 26.07
C ARG A 253 0.08 -12.73 26.55
N MET A 254 -0.21 -11.50 26.12
CA MET A 254 0.62 -10.33 26.41
C MET A 254 0.37 -9.73 27.79
N LYS A 255 -0.84 -9.94 28.33
CA LYS A 255 -1.24 -9.48 29.67
C LYS A 255 -0.30 -10.05 30.75
N GLY A 256 0.01 -9.24 31.75
CA GLY A 256 0.97 -9.51 32.82
C GLY A 256 2.40 -9.13 32.44
N LYS A 257 2.93 -9.64 31.32
CA LYS A 257 4.34 -9.40 30.94
C LYS A 257 4.56 -8.06 30.22
N TYR A 258 3.58 -7.59 29.47
CA TYR A 258 3.68 -6.38 28.63
C TYR A 258 2.52 -5.40 28.86
N ASP A 259 1.99 -5.34 30.08
CA ASP A 259 0.81 -4.52 30.41
C ASP A 259 0.99 -3.03 30.06
N THR A 260 2.21 -2.50 30.15
CA THR A 260 2.54 -1.12 29.75
C THR A 260 2.37 -0.85 28.24
N LYS A 261 2.39 -1.89 27.40
CA LYS A 261 2.16 -1.81 25.96
C LYS A 261 0.70 -2.08 25.57
N ILE A 262 -0.11 -2.61 26.49
CA ILE A 262 -1.53 -2.88 26.25
C ILE A 262 -2.31 -1.60 26.56
N LEU A 263 -2.69 -0.89 25.50
CA LEU A 263 -3.47 0.33 25.62
C LEU A 263 -4.87 0.04 26.20
N VAL A 264 -5.49 1.08 26.77
CA VAL A 264 -6.88 1.07 27.23
C VAL A 264 -7.82 0.47 26.17
N PRO A 265 -8.94 -0.17 26.57
CA PRO A 265 -9.95 -0.66 25.63
C PRO A 265 -10.29 0.37 24.54
N GLY A 266 -10.17 -0.04 23.27
CA GLY A 266 -10.33 0.80 22.09
C GLY A 266 -9.03 1.41 21.54
N GLY A 267 -7.93 1.37 22.30
CA GLY A 267 -6.61 1.79 21.87
C GLY A 267 -6.06 0.94 20.72
N ARG A 268 -5.41 1.60 19.76
CA ARG A 268 -4.78 0.93 18.61
C ARG A 268 -3.34 0.55 18.93
N PHE A 269 -2.97 -0.68 18.64
CA PHE A 269 -1.60 -1.17 18.78
C PHE A 269 -1.08 -1.69 17.45
N SER A 270 0.24 -1.65 17.29
CA SER A 270 0.94 -2.21 16.15
C SER A 270 1.53 -3.57 16.46
N TYR A 271 1.47 -4.49 15.50
CA TYR A 271 1.97 -5.85 15.66
C TYR A 271 2.58 -6.40 14.37
N VAL A 272 3.36 -7.46 14.54
CA VAL A 272 3.86 -8.33 13.47
C VAL A 272 3.41 -9.76 13.69
N VAL A 273 3.44 -10.57 12.64
CA VAL A 273 3.18 -12.01 12.71
C VAL A 273 4.52 -12.73 12.57
N THR A 274 4.92 -13.45 13.60
CA THR A 274 6.20 -14.15 13.66
C THR A 274 6.04 -15.62 13.30
N HIS A 275 7.12 -16.22 12.81
CA HIS A 275 7.19 -17.65 12.62
C HIS A 275 7.03 -18.33 14.00
N PRO A 276 6.26 -19.42 14.12
CA PRO A 276 6.12 -20.12 15.39
C PRO A 276 7.44 -20.77 15.81
N ASP A 277 7.74 -20.71 17.11
CA ASP A 277 8.95 -21.30 17.70
C ASP A 277 8.99 -22.83 17.52
N THR A 278 7.82 -23.47 17.59
CA THR A 278 7.63 -24.91 17.34
C THR A 278 6.67 -25.16 16.19
N THR A 279 7.12 -25.94 15.22
CA THR A 279 6.35 -26.29 14.00
C THR A 279 5.66 -27.65 14.09
N PHE A 280 6.20 -28.57 14.89
CA PHE A 280 5.64 -29.90 15.11
C PHE A 280 5.49 -30.15 16.61
N ASP A 281 4.49 -30.94 16.98
CA ASP A 281 4.44 -31.52 18.32
C ASP A 281 5.43 -32.68 18.45
N LEU A 282 5.55 -33.22 19.67
CA LEU A 282 6.43 -34.36 19.96
C LEU A 282 6.10 -35.61 19.12
N HIS A 283 4.86 -35.73 18.66
CA HIS A 283 4.40 -36.85 17.83
C HIS A 283 4.72 -36.62 16.34
N GLY A 284 5.36 -35.51 15.98
CA GLY A 284 5.63 -35.11 14.60
C GLY A 284 4.39 -34.65 13.83
N ARG A 285 3.29 -34.31 14.52
CA ARG A 285 2.11 -33.67 13.90
C ARG A 285 2.39 -32.19 13.75
N LYS A 286 2.12 -31.66 12.56
CA LYS A 286 2.30 -30.24 12.27
C LYS A 286 1.34 -29.41 13.13
N LEU A 287 1.88 -28.44 13.84
CA LEU A 287 1.10 -27.45 14.58
C LEU A 287 0.59 -26.41 13.60
N GLU A 288 -0.67 -26.02 13.75
CA GLU A 288 -1.32 -24.94 12.98
C GLU A 288 -1.66 -23.79 13.95
N PRO A 289 -0.65 -23.07 14.46
CA PRO A 289 -0.89 -21.99 15.41
C PRO A 289 -1.73 -20.90 14.77
N THR A 290 -2.69 -20.42 15.55
CA THR A 290 -3.64 -19.40 15.14
C THR A 290 -2.95 -18.04 15.00
N LYS A 291 -3.55 -17.12 14.23
CA LYS A 291 -2.98 -15.77 14.03
C LYS A 291 -2.61 -15.10 15.36
N GLY A 292 -3.49 -15.16 16.37
CA GLY A 292 -3.25 -14.55 17.67
C GLY A 292 -2.07 -15.13 18.46
N GLU A 293 -1.72 -16.39 18.22
CA GLU A 293 -0.54 -17.03 18.83
C GLU A 293 0.75 -16.62 18.14
N LYS A 294 0.68 -16.28 16.85
CA LYS A 294 1.81 -15.76 16.07
C LYS A 294 1.98 -14.24 16.15
N MET A 295 1.00 -13.51 16.69
CA MET A 295 1.05 -12.05 16.81
C MET A 295 2.02 -11.64 17.91
N GLU A 296 2.88 -10.66 17.62
CA GLU A 296 3.85 -10.09 18.55
C GLU A 296 3.89 -8.56 18.42
N PHE A 297 4.10 -7.84 19.52
CA PHE A 297 4.37 -6.40 19.43
C PHE A 297 5.66 -6.17 18.66
N VAL A 298 5.71 -5.10 17.86
CA VAL A 298 6.86 -4.85 16.96
C VAL A 298 8.18 -4.76 17.71
N ASP A 299 8.21 -4.04 18.83
CA ASP A 299 9.42 -3.90 19.64
C ASP A 299 9.81 -5.22 20.31
N VAL A 300 8.83 -6.00 20.77
CA VAL A 300 9.05 -7.28 21.44
C VAL A 300 9.60 -8.31 20.47
N ALA A 301 9.06 -8.36 19.24
CA ALA A 301 9.58 -9.24 18.20
C ALA A 301 11.04 -8.91 17.86
N LYS A 302 11.39 -7.61 17.79
CA LYS A 302 12.77 -7.16 17.56
C LYS A 302 13.70 -7.51 18.71
N GLU A 303 13.28 -7.24 19.95
CA GLU A 303 14.06 -7.51 21.16
C GLU A 303 14.35 -9.01 21.32
N LEU A 304 13.37 -9.86 21.02
CA LEU A 304 13.49 -11.31 21.09
C LEU A 304 14.11 -11.93 19.82
N GLY A 305 14.47 -11.13 18.81
CA GLY A 305 15.02 -11.63 17.55
C GLY A 305 14.09 -12.60 16.80
N LYS A 306 12.77 -12.46 16.95
CA LYS A 306 11.81 -13.37 16.34
C LYS A 306 11.79 -13.22 14.81
N GLU A 307 11.88 -14.34 14.12
CA GLU A 307 11.76 -14.37 12.66
C GLU A 307 10.32 -14.10 12.23
N LEU A 308 10.12 -13.34 11.15
CA LEU A 308 8.80 -13.05 10.62
C LEU A 308 8.20 -14.26 9.90
N ASP A 309 6.89 -14.45 10.02
CA ASP A 309 6.17 -15.42 9.20
C ASP A 309 5.96 -14.81 7.81
N LEU A 310 7.00 -14.91 6.96
CA LEU A 310 6.97 -14.34 5.61
C LEU A 310 5.78 -14.89 4.80
N TYR A 311 5.36 -16.14 5.03
CA TYR A 311 4.22 -16.73 4.33
C TYR A 311 2.92 -15.95 4.60
N HIS A 312 2.67 -15.52 5.84
CA HIS A 312 1.51 -14.67 6.17
C HIS A 312 1.51 -13.37 5.36
N TYR A 313 2.67 -12.74 5.20
CA TYR A 313 2.80 -11.48 4.47
C TYR A 313 2.71 -11.67 2.95
N TYR A 314 3.35 -12.72 2.41
CA TYR A 314 3.27 -13.09 1.01
C TYR A 314 1.83 -13.42 0.61
N GLU A 315 1.19 -14.38 1.28
CA GLU A 315 -0.14 -14.88 0.93
C GLU A 315 -1.21 -13.79 1.02
N LYS A 316 -1.15 -12.93 2.04
CA LYS A 316 -2.19 -11.91 2.26
C LYS A 316 -1.97 -10.61 1.50
N THR A 317 -0.72 -10.22 1.27
CA THR A 317 -0.40 -8.88 0.78
C THR A 317 0.18 -8.95 -0.62
N ILE A 318 1.30 -9.66 -0.77
CA ILE A 318 2.08 -9.65 -2.00
C ILE A 318 1.32 -10.38 -3.10
N ILE A 319 0.77 -11.56 -2.83
CA ILE A 319 -0.03 -12.31 -3.81
C ILE A 319 -1.24 -11.48 -4.26
N GLY A 320 -1.93 -10.82 -3.32
CA GLY A 320 -3.08 -9.97 -3.66
C GLY A 320 -2.71 -8.82 -4.60
N LEU A 321 -1.58 -8.17 -4.36
CA LEU A 321 -1.04 -7.11 -5.22
C LEU A 321 -0.56 -7.66 -6.57
N CYS A 322 0.21 -8.75 -6.56
CA CYS A 322 0.73 -9.40 -7.77
C CYS A 322 -0.40 -9.92 -8.68
N ALA A 323 -1.47 -10.45 -8.09
CA ALA A 323 -2.64 -10.93 -8.82
C ALA A 323 -3.24 -9.84 -9.72
N ARG A 324 -3.21 -8.57 -9.28
CA ARG A 324 -3.72 -7.43 -10.06
C ARG A 324 -2.96 -7.17 -11.35
N PHE A 325 -1.69 -7.56 -11.44
CA PHE A 325 -0.92 -7.39 -12.67
C PHE A 325 -1.19 -8.48 -13.70
N ILE A 326 -1.46 -9.71 -13.25
CA ILE A 326 -1.62 -10.85 -14.13
C ILE A 326 -3.09 -11.16 -14.47
N MET A 327 -4.05 -10.61 -13.72
CA MET A 327 -5.48 -10.96 -13.87
C MET A 327 -6.07 -10.65 -15.25
N TYR A 328 -5.41 -9.82 -16.06
CA TYR A 328 -5.80 -9.54 -17.44
C TYR A 328 -5.38 -10.63 -18.44
N ASP A 329 -4.65 -11.67 -18.01
CA ASP A 329 -4.38 -12.85 -18.83
C ASP A 329 -5.69 -13.62 -19.08
N LYS A 330 -5.91 -14.02 -20.33
CA LYS A 330 -7.09 -14.78 -20.78
C LYS A 330 -7.39 -16.02 -19.94
N ARG A 331 -6.37 -16.63 -19.31
CA ARG A 331 -6.54 -17.80 -18.42
C ARG A 331 -7.35 -17.48 -17.17
N HIS A 332 -7.42 -16.22 -16.76
CA HIS A 332 -8.13 -15.78 -15.56
C HIS A 332 -9.52 -15.19 -15.85
N GLU A 333 -9.87 -14.99 -17.12
CA GLU A 333 -11.17 -14.48 -17.51
C GLU A 333 -12.30 -15.49 -17.19
N PRO A 334 -13.52 -14.99 -16.90
CA PRO A 334 -14.71 -15.83 -16.80
C PRO A 334 -15.08 -16.41 -18.17
N THR A 335 -15.59 -17.64 -18.20
CA THR A 335 -15.99 -18.29 -19.45
C THR A 335 -17.35 -17.76 -19.94
N PRO A 336 -17.66 -17.88 -21.25
CA PRO A 336 -18.97 -17.45 -21.77
C PRO A 336 -20.18 -18.14 -21.11
N SER A 337 -19.97 -19.32 -20.51
CA SER A 337 -20.97 -20.09 -19.78
C SER A 337 -21.19 -19.62 -18.33
N ASP A 338 -20.33 -18.75 -17.80
CA ASP A 338 -20.44 -18.29 -16.43
C ASP A 338 -21.67 -17.40 -16.22
N LYS A 339 -22.36 -17.58 -15.10
CA LYS A 339 -23.54 -16.77 -14.72
C LYS A 339 -23.25 -15.27 -14.72
N ILE A 340 -22.00 -14.88 -14.47
CA ILE A 340 -21.52 -13.50 -14.48
C ILE A 340 -21.75 -12.84 -15.86
N MET A 341 -21.67 -13.61 -16.96
CA MET A 341 -21.87 -13.08 -18.31
C MET A 341 -23.31 -12.67 -18.60
N GLN A 342 -24.28 -13.19 -17.82
CA GLN A 342 -25.71 -12.93 -17.99
C GLN A 342 -26.20 -11.66 -17.26
N ILE A 343 -25.32 -10.98 -16.52
CA ILE A 343 -25.65 -9.74 -15.79
C ILE A 343 -25.93 -8.61 -16.80
N LYS A 344 -27.04 -7.90 -16.61
CA LYS A 344 -27.48 -6.80 -17.49
C LYS A 344 -26.88 -5.45 -17.11
N ASP A 345 -26.72 -5.19 -15.81
CA ASP A 345 -26.13 -3.94 -15.33
C ASP A 345 -24.62 -3.91 -15.65
N PRO A 346 -24.13 -2.94 -16.44
CA PRO A 346 -22.73 -2.93 -16.88
C PRO A 346 -21.72 -2.75 -15.75
N ASP A 347 -22.04 -1.92 -14.75
CA ASP A 347 -21.13 -1.62 -13.64
C ASP A 347 -21.00 -2.83 -12.70
N GLU A 348 -22.13 -3.47 -12.37
CA GLU A 348 -22.15 -4.69 -11.57
C GLU A 348 -21.50 -5.86 -12.32
N LYS A 349 -21.74 -5.98 -13.64
CA LYS A 349 -21.06 -6.98 -14.46
C LYS A 349 -19.55 -6.79 -14.45
N TYR A 350 -19.07 -5.55 -14.66
CA TYR A 350 -17.65 -5.23 -14.64
C TYR A 350 -17.02 -5.61 -13.30
N LYS A 351 -17.66 -5.22 -12.20
CA LYS A 351 -17.20 -5.53 -10.85
C LYS A 351 -17.08 -7.03 -10.60
N GLN A 352 -18.08 -7.82 -11.02
CA GLN A 352 -18.04 -9.27 -10.82
C GLN A 352 -16.99 -9.97 -11.71
N ILE A 353 -16.76 -9.48 -12.93
CA ILE A 353 -15.68 -9.97 -13.80
C ILE A 353 -14.31 -9.68 -13.17
N ASP A 354 -14.10 -8.45 -12.68
CA ASP A 354 -12.87 -8.04 -12.00
C ASP A 354 -12.60 -8.91 -10.75
N ASP A 355 -13.61 -9.08 -9.89
CA ASP A 355 -13.53 -9.94 -8.71
C ASP A 355 -13.23 -11.41 -9.06
N HIS A 356 -13.81 -11.93 -10.14
CA HIS A 356 -13.56 -13.30 -10.62
C HIS A 356 -12.11 -13.47 -11.08
N ALA A 357 -11.64 -12.59 -11.96
CA ALA A 357 -10.31 -12.67 -12.54
C ALA A 357 -9.24 -12.48 -11.46
N GLN A 358 -9.44 -11.55 -10.52
CA GLN A 358 -8.54 -11.38 -9.38
C GLN A 358 -8.48 -12.66 -8.53
N LYS A 359 -9.62 -13.31 -8.23
CA LYS A 359 -9.63 -14.56 -7.45
C LYS A 359 -8.90 -15.69 -8.15
N LYS A 360 -9.10 -15.87 -9.47
CA LYS A 360 -8.37 -16.88 -10.25
C LYS A 360 -6.86 -16.61 -10.28
N ALA A 361 -6.46 -15.37 -10.56
CA ALA A 361 -5.06 -14.95 -10.54
C ALA A 361 -4.41 -15.20 -9.17
N LYS A 362 -5.11 -14.84 -8.10
CA LYS A 362 -4.68 -15.09 -6.72
C LYS A 362 -4.48 -16.58 -6.45
N SER A 363 -5.46 -17.42 -6.78
CA SER A 363 -5.37 -18.87 -6.58
C SER A 363 -4.22 -19.49 -7.38
N TRP A 364 -3.97 -19.01 -8.60
CA TRP A 364 -2.85 -19.47 -9.41
C TRP A 364 -1.50 -19.08 -8.78
N LEU A 365 -1.35 -17.83 -8.33
CA LEU A 365 -0.16 -17.37 -7.62
C LEU A 365 0.06 -18.11 -6.31
N GLU A 366 -0.99 -18.40 -5.54
CA GLU A 366 -0.88 -19.22 -4.32
C GLU A 366 -0.32 -20.61 -4.63
N GLY A 367 -0.76 -21.25 -5.71
CA GLY A 367 -0.19 -22.50 -6.20
C GLY A 367 1.28 -22.35 -6.60
N PHE A 368 1.58 -21.34 -7.42
CA PHE A 368 2.92 -21.04 -7.89
C PHE A 368 3.91 -20.80 -6.72
N VAL A 369 3.51 -20.02 -5.72
CA VAL A 369 4.31 -19.72 -4.52
C VAL A 369 4.56 -20.99 -3.71
N LYS A 370 3.52 -21.81 -3.48
CA LYS A 370 3.65 -23.08 -2.74
C LYS A 370 4.60 -24.07 -3.41
N GLU A 371 4.66 -24.04 -4.75
CA GLU A 371 5.49 -24.96 -5.54
C GLU A 371 6.92 -24.44 -5.74
N ASN A 372 7.13 -23.13 -5.89
CA ASN A 372 8.37 -22.55 -6.40
C ASN A 372 9.09 -21.61 -5.43
N ILE A 373 8.43 -21.05 -4.41
CA ILE A 373 9.07 -20.10 -3.49
C ILE A 373 9.53 -20.81 -2.22
N ILE A 374 10.82 -20.62 -1.93
CA ILE A 374 11.47 -20.99 -0.69
C ILE A 374 11.12 -19.92 0.35
N VAL A 375 10.20 -20.21 1.26
CA VAL A 375 9.89 -19.32 2.38
C VAL A 375 10.77 -19.75 3.56
N ASN A 376 11.61 -18.85 4.06
CA ASN A 376 12.57 -19.09 5.16
C ASN A 376 13.50 -20.30 4.92
N GLY A 377 13.96 -20.51 3.68
CA GLY A 377 14.87 -21.62 3.35
C GLY A 377 14.21 -23.01 3.23
N ILE A 378 12.88 -23.12 3.38
CA ILE A 378 12.19 -24.41 3.46
C ILE A 378 11.06 -24.50 2.42
N THR A 379 11.06 -25.57 1.63
CA THR A 379 9.97 -25.87 0.69
C THR A 379 8.84 -26.66 1.35
N SER A 380 7.64 -26.65 0.76
CA SER A 380 6.51 -27.49 1.20
C SER A 380 6.89 -28.98 1.28
N LYS A 381 7.67 -29.47 0.30
CA LYS A 381 8.20 -30.84 0.29
C LYS A 381 9.14 -31.12 1.47
N MET A 382 10.03 -30.18 1.80
CA MET A 382 10.93 -30.31 2.96
C MET A 382 10.17 -30.38 4.28
N MET A 383 9.09 -29.60 4.43
CA MET A 383 8.23 -29.63 5.63
C MET A 383 7.56 -30.99 5.80
N VAL A 384 7.02 -31.57 4.72
CA VAL A 384 6.43 -32.92 4.77
C VAL A 384 7.47 -33.96 5.16
N SER A 385 8.67 -33.91 4.55
CA SER A 385 9.78 -34.82 4.88
C SER A 385 10.22 -34.71 6.34
N ARG A 386 10.32 -33.50 6.89
CA ARG A 386 10.62 -33.27 8.32
C ARG A 386 9.56 -33.87 9.23
N GLY A 387 8.27 -33.63 8.95
CA GLY A 387 7.19 -34.23 9.73
C GLY A 387 7.21 -35.76 9.73
N ASN A 388 7.52 -36.36 8.58
CA ASN A 388 7.70 -37.81 8.48
C ASN A 388 8.92 -38.31 9.27
N ALA A 389 10.04 -37.58 9.26
CA ALA A 389 11.20 -37.91 10.05
C ALA A 389 10.92 -37.85 11.56
N TYR A 390 10.22 -36.80 12.04
CA TYR A 390 9.82 -36.70 13.44
C TYR A 390 8.88 -37.82 13.88
N LYS A 391 7.87 -38.16 13.05
CA LYS A 391 6.99 -39.30 13.32
C LYS A 391 7.75 -40.61 13.42
N ARG A 392 8.77 -40.83 12.57
CA ARG A 392 9.63 -42.02 12.65
C ARG A 392 10.48 -42.01 13.91
N ALA A 393 11.11 -40.90 14.24
CA ALA A 393 11.92 -40.76 15.45
C ALA A 393 11.08 -41.03 16.71
N TYR A 394 9.87 -40.45 16.79
CA TYR A 394 8.95 -40.69 17.90
C TYR A 394 8.56 -42.17 18.02
N ARG A 395 8.21 -42.83 16.90
CA ARG A 395 7.88 -44.26 16.91
C ARG A 395 9.05 -45.12 17.37
N ASN A 396 10.27 -44.81 16.94
CA ASN A 396 11.46 -45.55 17.36
C ASN A 396 11.73 -45.36 18.85
N ALA A 397 11.61 -44.14 19.36
CA ALA A 397 11.74 -43.85 20.79
C ALA A 397 10.70 -44.59 21.64
N VAL A 398 9.47 -44.75 21.12
CA VAL A 398 8.41 -45.57 21.73
C VAL A 398 8.81 -47.03 21.83
N ILE A 399 9.34 -47.60 20.74
CA ILE A 399 9.78 -49.01 20.71
C ILE A 399 10.92 -49.23 21.71
N GLU A 400 11.94 -48.39 21.69
CA GLU A 400 13.12 -48.52 22.57
C GLU A 400 12.76 -48.34 24.05
N ALA A 401 11.89 -47.39 24.39
CA ALA A 401 11.40 -47.23 25.75
C ALA A 401 10.59 -48.45 26.22
N GLN A 402 9.79 -49.06 25.34
CA GLN A 402 9.05 -50.27 25.64
C GLN A 402 9.98 -51.46 25.89
N GLU A 403 11.02 -51.63 25.07
CA GLU A 403 12.03 -52.67 25.30
C GLU A 403 12.74 -52.49 26.65
N MET A 404 13.16 -51.27 26.98
CA MET A 404 13.79 -50.98 28.28
C MET A 404 12.86 -51.25 29.46
N LEU A 405 11.57 -50.93 29.34
CA LEU A 405 10.58 -51.19 30.39
C LEU A 405 10.32 -52.70 30.53
N TYR A 406 10.18 -53.43 29.43
CA TYR A 406 10.02 -54.87 29.45
C TYR A 406 11.19 -55.56 30.16
N GLN A 407 12.43 -55.13 29.91
CA GLN A 407 13.61 -55.65 30.60
C GLN A 407 13.60 -55.40 32.11
N LYS A 408 13.02 -54.28 32.57
CA LYS A 408 13.01 -53.91 34.00
C LYS A 408 11.86 -54.52 34.80
N ILE A 409 10.66 -54.57 34.22
CA ILE A 409 9.42 -54.91 34.95
C ILE A 409 8.64 -56.08 34.32
N GLY A 410 9.22 -56.77 33.34
CA GLY A 410 8.59 -57.91 32.66
C GLY A 410 7.29 -57.53 31.97
N SER A 411 6.36 -58.48 31.80
CA SER A 411 5.05 -58.26 31.16
C SER A 411 4.16 -57.23 31.86
N SER A 412 4.49 -56.82 33.09
CA SER A 412 3.78 -55.75 33.80
C SER A 412 3.88 -54.38 33.11
N TYR A 413 4.84 -54.20 32.18
CA TYR A 413 4.94 -52.98 31.37
C TYR A 413 3.69 -52.72 30.52
N GLU A 414 2.93 -53.77 30.19
CA GLU A 414 1.73 -53.66 29.37
C GLU A 414 0.63 -52.80 30.03
N ILE A 415 0.64 -52.70 31.36
CA ILE A 415 -0.26 -51.83 32.14
C ILE A 415 -0.04 -50.35 31.80
N PHE A 416 1.19 -49.99 31.38
CA PHE A 416 1.55 -48.64 30.97
C PHE A 416 1.27 -48.36 29.48
N HIS A 417 0.71 -49.31 28.71
CA HIS A 417 0.29 -49.04 27.32
C HIS A 417 -0.83 -47.99 27.26
N GLY A 418 -0.75 -47.09 26.28
CA GLY A 418 -1.76 -46.06 26.02
C GLY A 418 -1.47 -44.74 26.73
N LYS A 419 -2.50 -44.08 27.28
CA LYS A 419 -2.44 -42.69 27.82
C LYS A 419 -1.42 -42.47 28.96
N TRP A 420 -0.86 -43.52 29.54
CA TRP A 420 0.04 -43.45 30.69
C TRP A 420 1.53 -43.32 30.32
N LEU A 421 1.92 -43.73 29.11
CA LEU A 421 3.26 -43.47 28.56
C LEU A 421 3.26 -42.11 27.84
N SER A 422 3.16 -41.02 28.59
CA SER A 422 3.33 -39.67 28.03
C SER A 422 4.79 -39.24 28.13
N TYR A 423 5.45 -39.06 26.99
CA TYR A 423 6.81 -38.49 26.92
C TYR A 423 6.90 -37.06 27.46
N GLU A 424 5.76 -36.37 27.61
CA GLU A 424 5.71 -35.06 28.29
C GLU A 424 6.10 -35.18 29.77
N ILE A 425 5.84 -36.32 30.42
CA ILE A 425 6.19 -36.58 31.82
C ILE A 425 7.69 -36.83 31.98
N PHE A 426 8.35 -37.46 31.01
CA PHE A 426 9.80 -37.73 31.05
C PHE A 426 10.65 -36.46 30.92
N MET A 427 10.13 -35.39 30.30
CA MET A 427 10.78 -34.08 30.27
C MET A 427 10.78 -33.37 31.65
N ALA A 428 9.79 -33.63 32.50
CA ALA A 428 9.69 -32.98 33.80
C ALA A 428 10.73 -33.50 34.83
N SER A 429 11.37 -34.63 34.55
CA SER A 429 12.29 -35.31 35.46
C SER A 429 13.77 -35.21 35.07
N ASN A 430 14.11 -34.39 34.06
CA ASN A 430 15.51 -34.10 33.73
C ASN A 430 15.75 -32.58 33.79
N PRO A 431 16.01 -32.01 34.98
CA PRO A 431 16.83 -30.82 35.03
C PRO A 431 18.22 -31.25 34.55
N ILE A 432 18.70 -30.58 33.51
CA ILE A 432 20.12 -30.62 33.16
C ILE A 432 20.87 -30.06 34.37
N GLU A 433 21.53 -30.95 35.12
CA GLU A 433 22.80 -30.66 35.80
C GLU A 433 23.92 -31.38 35.04
#